data_AF-A0A1Z5JMZ5-F1
#
_entry.id   AF-A0A1Z5JMZ5-F1
#
_cell.length_a   1.000
_cell.length_b   1.000
_cell.length_c   1.000
_cell.angle_alpha   90.00
_cell.angle_beta   90.00
_cell.angle_gamma   90.00
#
_symmetry.space_group_name_H-M   'P 1'
#
loop_
_entity.id
_entity.type
_entity.pdbx_description
1 polymer ?
#
loop_
_entity_poly.entity_id
_entity_poly.type
_entity_poly.pdbx_seq_one_letter_code
_entity_poly.pdbx_strand_id
1 'polypeptide(L)'
;MSLPGVQLSKILSTAYSNEHPPQDWADMTFLVPHESIRRQLVSVQRSVEALPNTTDKDNCWKVTLFAKWFTDVFHFLVTQHHEAIEQIYKPFLLEQKAEWPDFSHSMVMIEILSSIYGCCDSMQKQNGLDCTETITALKEQVPDFAKNLSEHMNKLETKLPPILRVSVTEKQNATAVSKMIAFQGIPGLMKILPGILLANQEWMTRSYYAQSYLKTLPPPVLKAQVTTLIPNYCHCYMRMRDAPLLASPPVLKEVSFDEDPSILNSSRGRLERKKEELR
;
A
#
# COMPACT_ATOMS: atom_id res chain seq x y z
N MET A 1 -15.28 -8.11 -24.75
CA MET A 1 -15.97 -6.82 -24.61
C MET A 1 -15.09 -5.85 -23.85
N SER A 2 -14.45 -4.92 -24.56
CA SER A 2 -13.75 -3.76 -24.02
C SER A 2 -14.76 -2.63 -23.81
N LEU A 3 -14.75 -2.01 -22.63
CA LEU A 3 -15.45 -0.74 -22.44
C LEU A 3 -14.70 0.35 -23.23
N PRO A 4 -15.37 1.14 -24.09
CA PRO A 4 -14.74 2.26 -24.77
C PRO A 4 -14.33 3.33 -23.74
N GLY A 5 -13.09 3.84 -23.85
CA GLY A 5 -12.70 5.09 -23.19
C GLY A 5 -12.27 5.03 -21.72
N VAL A 6 -11.78 3.90 -21.21
CA VAL A 6 -11.18 3.87 -19.87
C VAL A 6 -9.81 4.55 -19.93
N GLN A 7 -9.76 5.82 -19.55
CA GLN A 7 -8.54 6.49 -19.13
C GLN A 7 -7.84 5.57 -18.12
N LEU A 8 -6.67 5.04 -18.46
CA LEU A 8 -5.83 4.29 -17.52
C LEU A 8 -5.76 5.14 -16.24
N SER A 9 -6.23 4.60 -15.11
CA SER A 9 -6.18 5.36 -13.87
C SER A 9 -4.72 5.73 -13.60
N LYS A 10 -4.47 7.02 -13.33
CA LYS A 10 -3.13 7.60 -13.43
C LYS A 10 -2.19 6.94 -12.43
N ILE A 11 -1.00 6.59 -12.90
CA ILE A 11 0.17 6.38 -12.03
C ILE A 11 0.27 7.60 -11.10
N LEU A 12 0.44 7.37 -9.80
CA LEU A 12 0.55 8.45 -8.81
C LEU A 12 1.98 8.97 -8.67
N SER A 13 2.98 8.18 -9.08
CA SER A 13 4.35 8.66 -9.23
C SER A 13 4.40 9.89 -10.13
N THR A 14 5.21 10.87 -9.71
CA THR A 14 5.57 12.04 -10.51
C THR A 14 6.81 11.80 -11.38
N ALA A 15 7.49 10.68 -11.22
CA ALA A 15 8.62 10.29 -12.05
C ALA A 15 8.18 9.72 -13.41
N TYR A 16 6.93 9.22 -13.48
CA TYR A 16 6.37 8.59 -14.67
C TYR A 16 5.06 9.27 -15.08
N SER A 17 4.80 9.28 -16.38
CA SER A 17 3.61 9.88 -16.98
C SER A 17 3.17 9.06 -18.19
N ASN A 18 2.09 9.47 -18.87
CA ASN A 18 1.71 8.81 -20.13
C ASN A 18 2.73 9.09 -21.23
N GLU A 19 3.36 10.27 -21.20
CA GLU A 19 4.39 10.70 -22.13
C GLU A 19 5.75 10.06 -21.81
N HIS A 20 5.97 9.72 -20.53
CA HIS A 20 7.18 9.06 -20.03
C HIS A 20 6.80 7.84 -19.17
N PRO A 21 6.29 6.75 -19.78
CA PRO A 21 5.87 5.58 -19.02
C PRO A 21 7.09 4.79 -18.51
N PRO A 22 6.93 3.95 -17.47
CA PRO A 22 7.99 3.03 -17.05
C PRO A 22 8.37 2.09 -18.20
N GLN A 23 9.67 1.93 -18.45
CA GLN A 23 10.18 1.27 -19.66
C GLN A 23 10.60 -0.18 -19.42
N ASP A 24 11.19 -0.48 -18.26
CA ASP A 24 11.84 -1.77 -18.01
C ASP A 24 11.84 -2.18 -16.53
N TRP A 25 12.50 -3.31 -16.23
CA TRP A 25 12.58 -3.88 -14.88
C TRP A 25 13.21 -2.92 -13.85
N ALA A 26 14.07 -1.98 -14.27
CA ALA A 26 14.74 -1.06 -13.36
C ALA A 26 13.73 -0.04 -12.81
N ASP A 27 12.86 0.50 -13.68
CA ASP A 27 11.77 1.40 -13.26
C ASP A 27 10.77 0.66 -12.35
N MET A 28 10.42 -0.56 -12.75
CA MET A 28 9.43 -1.39 -12.05
C MET A 28 9.87 -1.81 -10.65
N THR A 29 11.18 -1.87 -10.37
CA THR A 29 11.75 -2.33 -9.09
C THR A 29 11.23 -1.50 -7.92
N PHE A 30 11.15 -0.17 -8.08
CA PHE A 30 10.66 0.73 -7.04
C PHE A 30 9.21 1.16 -7.28
N LEU A 31 8.81 1.31 -8.55
CA LEU A 31 7.47 1.80 -8.88
C LEU A 31 6.36 0.87 -8.34
N VAL A 32 6.51 -0.45 -8.48
CA VAL A 32 5.50 -1.44 -8.07
C VAL A 32 5.12 -1.34 -6.58
N PRO A 33 6.07 -1.40 -5.62
CA PRO A 33 5.73 -1.21 -4.21
C PRO A 33 5.34 0.23 -3.90
N HIS A 34 5.96 1.24 -4.52
CA HIS A 34 5.67 2.64 -4.21
C HIS A 34 4.27 3.07 -4.64
N GLU A 35 3.70 2.55 -5.74
CA GLU A 35 2.32 2.84 -6.12
C GLU A 35 1.32 2.35 -5.06
N SER A 36 1.60 1.22 -4.40
CA SER A 36 0.82 0.77 -3.25
C SER A 36 0.90 1.75 -2.08
N ILE A 37 2.12 2.19 -1.76
CA ILE A 37 2.37 3.14 -0.67
C ILE A 37 1.66 4.46 -0.95
N ARG A 38 1.78 5.03 -2.16
CA ARG A 38 1.11 6.29 -2.55
C ARG A 38 -0.40 6.21 -2.43
N ARG A 39 -1.02 5.15 -2.92
CA ARG A 39 -2.49 4.99 -2.85
C ARG A 39 -2.98 4.86 -1.42
N GLN A 40 -2.23 4.14 -0.59
CA GLN A 40 -2.54 4.06 0.84
C GLN A 40 -2.28 5.38 1.54
N LEU A 41 -1.23 6.13 1.18
CA LEU A 41 -0.93 7.46 1.72
C LEU A 41 -2.05 8.46 1.42
N VAL A 42 -2.57 8.49 0.19
CA VAL A 42 -3.76 9.29 -0.17
C VAL A 42 -4.94 8.92 0.73
N SER A 43 -5.09 7.63 1.03
CA SER A 43 -6.15 7.16 1.93
C SER A 43 -5.90 7.56 3.38
N VAL A 44 -4.64 7.54 3.87
CA VAL A 44 -4.26 8.06 5.19
C VAL A 44 -4.68 9.52 5.32
N GLN A 45 -4.31 10.37 4.36
CA GLN A 45 -4.63 11.80 4.38
C GLN A 45 -6.13 12.03 4.47
N ARG A 46 -6.91 11.36 3.60
CA ARG A 46 -8.38 11.47 3.60
C ARG A 46 -9.02 10.98 4.89
N SER A 47 -8.56 9.85 5.42
CA SER A 47 -9.09 9.28 6.65
C SER A 47 -8.77 10.15 7.86
N VAL A 48 -7.55 10.69 7.95
CA VAL A 48 -7.12 11.59 9.02
C VAL A 48 -7.90 12.89 9.00
N GLU A 49 -8.08 13.49 7.82
CA GLU A 49 -8.90 14.70 7.64
C GLU A 49 -10.34 14.47 8.11
N ALA A 50 -10.89 13.29 7.81
CA ALA A 50 -12.25 12.89 8.19
C ALA A 50 -12.40 12.38 9.63
N LEU A 51 -11.30 12.27 10.41
CA LEU A 51 -11.42 11.90 11.83
C LEU A 51 -12.24 12.95 12.57
N PRO A 52 -13.13 12.51 13.49
CA PRO A 52 -13.96 13.43 14.26
C PRO A 52 -13.07 14.31 15.15
N ASN A 53 -13.45 15.59 15.29
CA ASN A 53 -12.74 16.52 16.19
C ASN A 53 -13.03 16.23 17.66
N THR A 54 -14.08 15.46 17.96
CA THR A 54 -14.46 15.05 19.31
C THR A 54 -14.67 13.54 19.32
N THR A 55 -14.15 12.87 20.34
CA THR A 55 -14.20 11.41 20.45
C THR A 55 -15.17 10.97 21.52
N ASP A 56 -16.46 11.15 21.23
CA ASP A 56 -17.54 10.60 22.03
C ASP A 56 -17.73 9.09 21.78
N LYS A 57 -18.65 8.48 22.53
CA LYS A 57 -18.97 7.06 22.44
C LYS A 57 -19.52 6.64 21.07
N ASP A 58 -20.13 7.57 20.33
CA ASP A 58 -20.76 7.27 19.04
C ASP A 58 -19.72 7.26 17.90
N ASN A 59 -18.58 7.94 18.09
CA ASN A 59 -17.54 8.08 17.08
C ASN A 59 -16.21 7.41 17.41
N CYS A 60 -15.99 6.93 18.64
CA CYS A 60 -14.72 6.32 19.06
C CYS A 60 -14.30 5.11 18.21
N TRP A 61 -15.25 4.38 17.62
CA TRP A 61 -14.97 3.27 16.71
C TRP A 61 -14.24 3.72 15.44
N LYS A 62 -14.48 4.93 14.94
CA LYS A 62 -13.80 5.47 13.75
C LYS A 62 -12.31 5.61 14.01
N VAL A 63 -11.99 6.20 15.16
CA VAL A 63 -10.64 6.43 15.64
C VAL A 63 -9.94 5.11 15.89
N THR A 64 -10.61 4.19 16.59
CA THR A 64 -10.06 2.86 16.94
C THR A 64 -9.72 2.04 15.69
N LEU A 65 -10.65 1.95 14.73
CA LEU A 65 -10.45 1.17 13.52
C LEU A 65 -9.38 1.78 12.62
N PHE A 66 -9.37 3.10 12.45
CA PHE A 66 -8.33 3.79 11.69
C PHE A 66 -6.96 3.54 12.32
N ALA A 67 -6.83 3.76 13.63
CA ALA A 67 -5.58 3.61 14.35
C ALA A 67 -5.05 2.17 14.27
N LYS A 68 -5.94 1.18 14.41
CA LYS A 68 -5.61 -0.24 14.21
C LYS A 68 -5.09 -0.54 12.82
N TRP A 69 -5.79 -0.06 11.78
CA TRP A 69 -5.31 -0.24 10.40
C TRP A 69 -3.95 0.42 10.18
N PHE A 70 -3.77 1.64 10.70
CA PHE A 70 -2.52 2.37 10.56
C PHE A 70 -1.36 1.56 11.16
N THR A 71 -1.46 1.10 12.40
CA THR A 71 -0.38 0.34 13.05
C THR A 71 -0.17 -1.03 12.42
N ASP A 72 -1.25 -1.76 12.13
CA ASP A 72 -1.16 -3.16 11.71
C ASP A 72 -0.76 -3.33 10.25
N VAL A 73 -1.08 -2.33 9.41
CA VAL A 73 -0.94 -2.43 7.95
C VAL A 73 -0.06 -1.32 7.39
N PHE A 74 -0.43 -0.05 7.53
CA PHE A 74 0.26 1.03 6.82
C PHE A 74 1.66 1.33 7.38
N HIS A 75 1.79 1.46 8.70
CA HIS A 75 3.08 1.57 9.37
C HIS A 75 3.96 0.36 9.06
N PHE A 76 3.42 -0.85 9.19
CA PHE A 76 4.13 -2.09 8.85
C PHE A 76 4.63 -2.08 7.39
N LEU A 77 3.78 -1.67 6.44
CA LEU A 77 4.15 -1.55 5.02
C LEU A 77 5.34 -0.61 4.81
N VAL A 78 5.28 0.63 5.32
CA VAL A 78 6.32 1.63 5.08
C VAL A 78 7.63 1.21 5.76
N THR A 79 7.55 0.74 7.00
CA THR A 79 8.72 0.28 7.76
C THR A 79 9.40 -0.92 7.09
N GLN A 80 8.64 -1.95 6.73
CA GLN A 80 9.21 -3.14 6.08
C GLN A 80 9.77 -2.84 4.69
N HIS A 81 9.15 -1.94 3.93
CA HIS A 81 9.68 -1.50 2.64
C HIS A 81 11.02 -0.78 2.81
N HIS A 82 11.09 0.18 3.74
CA HIS A 82 12.32 0.92 4.03
C HIS A 82 13.43 0.00 4.56
N GLU A 83 13.13 -0.88 5.52
CA GLU A 83 14.09 -1.85 6.07
C GLU A 83 14.62 -2.81 5.00
N ALA A 84 13.75 -3.31 4.12
CA ALA A 84 14.19 -4.18 3.02
C ALA A 84 15.15 -3.45 2.07
N ILE A 85 14.96 -2.15 1.84
CA ILE A 85 15.90 -1.36 1.04
C ILE A 85 17.23 -1.22 1.79
N GLU A 86 17.23 -0.75 3.03
CA GLU A 86 18.45 -0.45 3.78
C GLU A 86 19.26 -1.71 4.15
N GLN A 87 18.60 -2.80 4.50
CA GLN A 87 19.27 -4.02 4.99
C GLN A 87 19.62 -5.01 3.89
N ILE A 88 18.96 -4.94 2.72
CA ILE A 88 19.14 -5.93 1.64
C ILE A 88 19.57 -5.25 0.35
N TYR A 89 18.74 -4.34 -0.16
CA TYR A 89 18.91 -3.82 -1.51
C TYR A 89 20.12 -2.89 -1.66
N LYS A 90 20.31 -1.99 -0.69
CA LYS A 90 21.45 -1.08 -0.64
C LYS A 90 22.78 -1.84 -0.49
N PRO A 91 22.95 -2.78 0.48
CA PRO A 91 24.13 -3.63 0.54
C PRO A 91 24.41 -4.38 -0.77
N PHE A 92 23.37 -4.96 -1.40
CA PHE A 92 23.50 -5.62 -2.69
C PHE A 92 24.08 -4.69 -3.77
N LEU A 93 23.58 -3.46 -3.90
CA LEU A 93 24.11 -2.51 -4.88
C LEU A 93 25.57 -2.13 -4.59
N LEU A 94 25.92 -1.92 -3.32
CA LEU A 94 27.30 -1.62 -2.92
C LEU A 94 28.25 -2.79 -3.22
N GLU A 95 27.81 -4.04 -3.02
CA GLU A 95 28.57 -5.23 -3.42
C GLU A 95 28.81 -5.30 -4.93
N GLN A 96 27.86 -4.82 -5.74
CA GLN A 96 28.02 -4.68 -7.19
C GLN A 96 28.83 -3.45 -7.59
N LYS A 97 29.41 -2.70 -6.63
CA LYS A 97 30.14 -1.44 -6.84
C LYS A 97 29.29 -0.37 -7.53
N ALA A 98 27.97 -0.45 -7.40
CA ALA A 98 27.07 0.58 -7.89
C ALA A 98 27.14 1.82 -6.99
N GLU A 99 26.87 2.99 -7.58
CA GLU A 99 26.71 4.22 -6.80
C GLU A 99 25.44 4.16 -5.95
N TRP A 100 25.53 4.60 -4.69
CA TRP A 100 24.35 4.81 -3.85
C TRP A 100 24.20 6.31 -3.57
N PRO A 101 23.20 6.97 -4.17
CA PRO A 101 22.98 8.39 -3.96
C PRO A 101 22.71 8.73 -2.49
N ASP A 102 22.99 9.96 -2.09
CA ASP A 102 22.62 10.43 -0.76
C ASP A 102 21.08 10.52 -0.62
N PHE A 103 20.55 9.73 0.30
CA PHE A 103 19.15 9.72 0.73
C PHE A 103 19.00 10.10 2.21
N SER A 104 20.00 10.73 2.84
CA SER A 104 20.03 11.18 4.25
C SER A 104 18.75 11.85 4.76
N HIS A 105 18.02 12.53 3.88
CA HIS A 105 16.73 13.16 4.20
C HIS A 105 15.62 12.16 4.54
N SER A 106 15.81 10.84 4.34
CA SER A 106 14.86 9.80 4.72
C SER A 106 14.66 9.70 6.24
N MET A 107 15.64 10.11 7.05
CA MET A 107 15.55 10.05 8.51
C MET A 107 14.38 10.88 9.07
N VAL A 108 14.13 12.05 8.49
CA VAL A 108 13.00 12.93 8.88
C VAL A 108 11.66 12.21 8.70
N MET A 109 11.48 11.50 7.58
CA MET A 109 10.27 10.72 7.33
C MET A 109 10.08 9.61 8.36
N ILE A 110 11.15 8.93 8.77
CA ILE A 110 11.10 7.85 9.77
C ILE A 110 10.74 8.39 11.16
N GLU A 111 11.28 9.54 11.54
CA GLU A 111 10.94 10.22 12.80
C GLU A 111 9.46 10.60 12.86
N ILE A 112 8.93 11.22 11.78
CA ILE A 112 7.50 11.57 11.71
C ILE A 112 6.63 10.31 11.71
N LEU A 113 7.02 9.25 10.98
CA LEU A 113 6.29 7.97 10.99
C LEU A 113 6.21 7.36 12.39
N SER A 114 7.31 7.38 13.14
CA SER A 114 7.37 6.90 14.53
C SER A 114 6.44 7.71 15.45
N SER A 115 6.43 9.04 15.29
CA SER A 115 5.52 9.91 16.04
C SER A 115 4.04 9.63 15.73
N ILE A 116 3.69 9.50 14.45
CA ILE A 116 2.34 9.12 14.02
C ILE A 116 1.94 7.74 14.55
N TYR A 117 2.87 6.77 14.56
CA TYR A 117 2.65 5.47 15.17
C TYR A 117 2.33 5.60 16.65
N GLY A 118 3.09 6.42 17.40
CA GLY A 118 2.83 6.72 18.81
C GLY A 118 1.43 7.29 19.05
N CYS A 119 0.98 8.22 18.19
CA CYS A 119 -0.40 8.72 18.22
C CYS A 119 -1.42 7.58 18.02
N CYS A 120 -1.24 6.73 17.01
CA CYS A 120 -2.16 5.64 16.70
C CYS A 120 -2.19 4.54 17.77
N ASP A 121 -1.04 4.18 18.33
CA ASP A 121 -0.93 3.24 19.44
C ASP A 121 -1.63 3.76 20.70
N SER A 122 -1.44 5.05 21.02
CA SER A 122 -2.16 5.72 22.11
C SER A 122 -3.68 5.70 21.90
N MET A 123 -4.14 6.03 20.70
CA MET A 123 -5.57 5.99 20.35
C MET A 123 -6.17 4.59 20.50
N GLN A 124 -5.44 3.54 20.14
CA GLN A 124 -5.89 2.16 20.34
C GLN A 124 -5.99 1.79 21.82
N LYS A 125 -4.99 2.14 22.63
CA LYS A 125 -5.00 1.87 24.08
C LYS A 125 -6.16 2.56 24.79
N GLN A 126 -6.61 3.70 24.27
CA GLN A 126 -7.76 4.45 24.77
C GLN A 126 -9.10 4.01 24.14
N ASN A 127 -9.12 2.98 23.29
CA ASN A 127 -10.29 2.57 22.51
C ASN A 127 -10.95 3.75 21.77
N GLY A 128 -10.12 4.68 21.28
CA GLY A 128 -10.55 5.87 20.56
C GLY A 128 -11.38 6.86 21.38
N LEU A 129 -11.42 6.76 22.71
CA LEU A 129 -12.06 7.72 23.61
C LEU A 129 -11.06 8.79 24.05
N ASP A 130 -11.55 10.01 24.32
CA ASP A 130 -10.75 11.15 24.81
C ASP A 130 -9.45 11.44 24.02
N CYS A 131 -9.45 11.17 22.71
CA CYS A 131 -8.28 11.28 21.83
C CYS A 131 -8.19 12.60 21.07
N THR A 132 -8.95 13.64 21.44
CA THR A 132 -9.05 14.92 20.70
C THR A 132 -7.69 15.58 20.44
N GLU A 133 -6.82 15.66 21.45
CA GLU A 133 -5.48 16.25 21.31
C GLU A 133 -4.60 15.41 20.37
N THR A 134 -4.64 14.07 20.52
CA THR A 134 -3.91 13.13 19.67
C THR A 134 -4.36 13.22 18.21
N ILE A 135 -5.65 13.38 17.95
CA ILE A 135 -6.20 13.55 16.60
C ILE A 135 -5.74 14.89 16.00
N THR A 136 -5.74 15.96 16.79
CA THR A 136 -5.22 17.26 16.35
C THR A 136 -3.75 17.15 15.93
N ALA A 137 -2.90 16.56 16.79
CA ALA A 137 -1.50 16.32 16.48
C ALA A 137 -1.31 15.44 15.24
N LEU A 138 -2.17 14.46 15.02
CA LEU A 138 -2.14 13.61 13.83
C LEU A 138 -2.48 14.41 12.55
N LYS A 139 -3.51 15.26 12.60
CA LYS A 139 -3.91 16.13 11.47
C LYS A 139 -2.82 17.11 11.07
N GLU A 140 -2.00 17.55 12.01
CA GLU A 140 -0.85 18.42 11.76
C GLU A 140 0.35 17.67 11.15
N GLN A 141 0.64 16.45 11.60
CA GLN A 141 1.82 15.68 11.17
C GLN A 141 1.67 14.97 9.83
N VAL A 142 0.46 14.49 9.51
CA VAL A 142 0.22 13.66 8.31
C VAL A 142 0.52 14.39 6.98
N PRO A 143 0.20 15.70 6.80
CA PRO A 143 0.59 16.43 5.60
C PRO A 143 2.10 16.44 5.37
N ASP A 144 2.89 16.73 6.42
CA ASP A 144 4.35 16.76 6.33
C ASP A 144 4.93 15.37 6.08
N PHE A 145 4.40 14.34 6.75
CA PHE A 145 4.77 12.96 6.47
C PHE A 145 4.52 12.59 5.01
N ALA A 146 3.33 12.93 4.48
CA ALA A 146 2.95 12.59 3.12
C ALA A 146 3.85 13.26 2.07
N LYS A 147 4.22 14.53 2.30
CA LYS A 147 5.18 15.26 1.47
C LYS A 147 6.54 14.56 1.49
N ASN A 148 7.11 14.33 2.68
CA ASN A 148 8.45 13.73 2.82
C ASN A 148 8.53 12.32 2.23
N LEU A 149 7.54 11.46 2.49
CA LEU A 149 7.49 10.11 1.92
C LEU A 149 7.37 10.15 0.39
N SER A 150 6.55 11.05 -0.17
CA SER A 150 6.41 11.20 -1.63
C SER A 150 7.71 11.68 -2.28
N GLU A 151 8.37 12.68 -1.69
CA GLU A 151 9.66 13.18 -2.17
C GLU A 151 10.75 12.09 -2.10
N HIS A 152 10.78 11.31 -1.03
CA HIS A 152 11.72 10.19 -0.87
C HIS A 152 11.52 9.11 -1.95
N MET A 153 10.28 8.65 -2.14
CA MET A 153 9.96 7.66 -3.20
C MET A 153 10.29 8.19 -4.60
N ASN A 154 10.02 9.47 -4.87
CA ASN A 154 10.34 10.09 -6.15
C ASN A 154 11.87 10.17 -6.38
N LYS A 155 12.66 10.45 -5.34
CA LYS A 155 14.13 10.42 -5.43
C LYS A 155 14.65 9.01 -5.73
N LEU A 156 14.10 7.97 -5.10
CA LEU A 156 14.46 6.58 -5.40
C LEU A 156 14.15 6.23 -6.86
N GLU A 157 12.94 6.53 -7.31
CA GLU A 157 12.45 6.22 -8.67
C GLU A 157 13.17 7.00 -9.78
N THR A 158 13.75 8.16 -9.49
CA THR A 158 14.47 8.96 -10.49
C THR A 158 15.96 8.65 -10.51
N LYS A 159 16.57 8.41 -9.34
CA LYS A 159 18.03 8.25 -9.23
C LYS A 159 18.50 6.80 -9.40
N LEU A 160 17.74 5.82 -8.91
CA LEU A 160 18.22 4.44 -8.91
C LEU A 160 18.07 3.72 -10.26
N PRO A 161 16.98 3.86 -11.04
CA PRO A 161 16.86 3.09 -12.29
C PRO A 161 18.00 3.29 -13.30
N PRO A 162 18.53 4.52 -13.54
CA PRO A 162 19.71 4.69 -14.38
C PRO A 162 20.94 3.93 -13.87
N ILE A 163 21.16 3.89 -12.55
CA ILE A 163 22.26 3.16 -11.91
C ILE A 163 22.06 1.65 -12.07
N LEU A 164 20.84 1.16 -11.84
CA LEU A 164 20.53 -0.26 -12.00
C LEU A 164 20.86 -0.77 -13.41
N ARG A 165 20.47 -0.02 -14.45
CA ARG A 165 20.68 -0.39 -15.85
C ARG A 165 22.16 -0.56 -16.21
N VAL A 166 23.06 0.19 -15.59
CA VAL A 166 24.50 0.15 -15.90
C VAL A 166 25.30 -0.75 -14.94
N SER A 167 24.79 -0.98 -13.73
CA SER A 167 25.55 -1.68 -12.69
C SER A 167 25.13 -3.14 -12.49
N VAL A 168 23.89 -3.52 -12.82
CA VAL A 168 23.39 -4.87 -12.55
C VAL A 168 22.55 -5.43 -13.69
N THR A 169 22.53 -6.76 -13.82
CA THR A 169 21.61 -7.45 -14.72
C THR A 169 20.22 -7.60 -14.10
N GLU A 170 19.20 -7.76 -14.94
CA GLU A 170 17.82 -8.06 -14.49
C GLU A 170 17.76 -9.28 -13.56
N LYS A 171 18.55 -10.32 -13.84
CA LYS A 171 18.60 -11.55 -13.04
C LYS A 171 19.18 -11.30 -11.64
N GLN A 172 20.24 -10.49 -11.54
CA GLN A 172 20.82 -10.12 -10.25
C GLN A 172 19.82 -9.28 -9.44
N ASN A 173 19.17 -8.30 -10.09
CA ASN A 173 18.12 -7.50 -9.47
C ASN A 173 16.97 -8.37 -8.97
N ALA A 174 16.43 -9.26 -9.81
CA ALA A 174 15.36 -10.17 -9.44
C ALA A 174 15.72 -11.05 -8.23
N THR A 175 16.98 -11.45 -8.11
CA THR A 175 17.49 -12.19 -6.93
C THR A 175 17.47 -11.32 -5.67
N ALA A 176 17.92 -10.06 -5.76
CA ALA A 176 17.88 -9.12 -4.64
C ALA A 176 16.44 -8.80 -4.22
N VAL A 177 15.55 -8.53 -5.19
CA VAL A 177 14.11 -8.30 -4.94
C VAL A 177 13.46 -9.53 -4.31
N SER A 178 13.81 -10.75 -4.74
CA SER A 178 13.30 -11.98 -4.11
C SER A 178 13.71 -12.09 -2.65
N LYS A 179 14.93 -11.67 -2.29
CA LYS A 179 15.37 -11.60 -0.89
C LYS A 179 14.58 -10.55 -0.09
N MET A 180 14.30 -9.38 -0.67
CA MET A 180 13.44 -8.37 -0.04
C MET A 180 12.03 -8.90 0.23
N ILE A 181 11.43 -9.62 -0.72
CA ILE A 181 10.10 -10.22 -0.55
C ILE A 181 10.16 -11.29 0.54
N ALA A 182 11.18 -12.15 0.54
CA ALA A 182 11.35 -13.19 1.55
C ALA A 182 11.52 -12.62 2.97
N PHE A 183 12.23 -11.48 3.10
CA PHE A 183 12.44 -10.77 4.37
C PHE A 183 11.13 -10.37 5.05
N GLN A 184 10.11 -9.97 4.28
CA GLN A 184 8.81 -9.59 4.83
C GLN A 184 8.00 -10.79 5.38
N GLY A 185 8.37 -12.02 5.01
CA GLY A 185 7.77 -13.25 5.50
C GLY A 185 6.25 -13.37 5.27
N ILE A 186 5.62 -14.23 6.08
CA ILE A 186 4.16 -14.43 6.07
C ILE A 186 3.39 -13.13 6.35
N PRO A 187 3.80 -12.27 7.32
CA PRO A 187 3.11 -11.00 7.55
C PRO A 187 3.06 -10.10 6.31
N GLY A 188 4.16 -10.01 5.55
CA GLY A 188 4.19 -9.26 4.28
C GLY A 188 3.22 -9.82 3.25
N LEU A 189 3.19 -11.16 3.11
CA LEU A 189 2.25 -11.83 2.21
C LEU A 189 0.79 -11.55 2.59
N MET A 190 0.46 -11.49 3.88
CA MET A 190 -0.91 -11.27 4.35
C MET A 190 -1.34 -9.79 4.34
N LYS A 191 -0.44 -8.88 4.72
CA LYS A 191 -0.78 -7.47 5.00
C LYS A 191 -0.36 -6.50 3.89
N ILE A 192 0.75 -6.78 3.21
CA ILE A 192 1.36 -5.87 2.22
C ILE A 192 0.94 -6.26 0.80
N LEU A 193 1.12 -7.53 0.43
CA LEU A 193 0.93 -7.99 -0.95
C LEU A 193 -0.48 -7.73 -1.51
N PRO A 194 -1.60 -7.91 -0.78
CA PRO A 194 -2.92 -7.59 -1.31
C PRO A 194 -3.05 -6.13 -1.77
N GLY A 195 -2.52 -5.19 -0.98
CA GLY A 195 -2.52 -3.77 -1.32
C GLY A 195 -1.67 -3.48 -2.55
N ILE A 196 -0.51 -4.14 -2.68
CA ILE A 196 0.35 -4.05 -3.87
C ILE A 196 -0.40 -4.56 -5.11
N LEU A 197 -1.03 -5.73 -5.04
CA LEU A 197 -1.72 -6.32 -6.19
C LEU A 197 -2.89 -5.43 -6.65
N LEU A 198 -3.68 -4.90 -5.73
CA LEU A 198 -4.78 -3.98 -6.04
C LEU A 198 -4.27 -2.67 -6.63
N ALA A 199 -3.25 -2.06 -6.01
CA ALA A 199 -2.65 -0.82 -6.50
C ALA A 199 -2.13 -0.95 -7.95
N ASN A 200 -1.43 -2.05 -8.24
CA ASN A 200 -0.86 -2.28 -9.56
C ASN A 200 -1.90 -2.64 -10.61
N GLN A 201 -3.03 -3.24 -10.22
CA GLN A 201 -4.15 -3.48 -11.12
C GLN A 201 -4.75 -2.18 -11.69
N GLU A 202 -4.65 -1.09 -10.94
CA GLU A 202 -5.28 0.19 -11.30
C GLU A 202 -4.53 0.95 -12.42
N TRP A 203 -3.20 0.87 -12.47
CA TRP A 203 -2.40 1.64 -13.42
C TRP A 203 -1.73 0.79 -14.51
N MET A 204 -1.45 -0.49 -14.25
CA MET A 204 -0.91 -1.37 -15.27
C MET A 204 -1.96 -1.66 -16.35
N THR A 205 -1.50 -1.88 -17.59
CA THR A 205 -2.42 -2.39 -18.61
C THR A 205 -2.96 -3.76 -18.18
N ARG A 206 -4.23 -4.02 -18.45
CA ARG A 206 -4.89 -5.28 -18.09
C ARG A 206 -4.14 -6.51 -18.62
N SER A 207 -3.57 -6.40 -19.82
CA SER A 207 -2.78 -7.49 -20.42
C SER A 207 -1.50 -7.73 -19.65
N TYR A 208 -0.71 -6.68 -19.39
CA TYR A 208 0.55 -6.82 -18.66
C TYR A 208 0.33 -7.33 -17.23
N TYR A 209 -0.67 -6.78 -16.53
CA TYR A 209 -1.02 -7.21 -15.18
C TYR A 209 -1.32 -8.71 -15.12
N ALA A 210 -2.23 -9.20 -15.98
CA ALA A 210 -2.68 -10.58 -15.95
C ALA A 210 -1.67 -11.58 -16.56
N GLN A 211 -0.99 -11.19 -17.64
CA GLN A 211 -0.16 -12.12 -18.43
C GLN A 211 1.31 -12.13 -18.04
N SER A 212 1.79 -11.08 -17.36
CA SER A 212 3.19 -10.92 -16.98
C SER A 212 3.32 -10.75 -15.45
N TYR A 213 2.73 -9.70 -14.89
CA TYR A 213 2.96 -9.35 -13.48
C TYR A 213 2.46 -10.42 -12.50
N LEU A 214 1.21 -10.89 -12.63
CA LEU A 214 0.69 -11.93 -11.73
C LEU A 214 1.43 -13.26 -11.83
N LYS A 215 2.05 -13.56 -12.98
CA LYS A 215 2.84 -14.78 -13.16
C LYS A 215 4.20 -14.75 -12.46
N THR A 216 4.61 -13.61 -11.94
CA THR A 216 5.81 -13.51 -11.08
C THR A 216 5.58 -14.12 -9.70
N LEU A 217 4.32 -14.29 -9.29
CA LEU A 217 3.98 -14.92 -8.02
C LEU A 217 3.97 -16.45 -8.14
N PRO A 218 4.50 -17.18 -7.13
CA PRO A 218 4.32 -18.62 -7.05
C PRO A 218 2.82 -18.99 -7.07
N PRO A 219 2.40 -20.05 -7.80
CA PRO A 219 0.98 -20.39 -7.93
C PRO A 219 0.21 -20.54 -6.60
N PRO A 220 0.77 -21.15 -5.53
CA PRO A 220 0.09 -21.22 -4.24
C PRO A 220 -0.15 -19.84 -3.61
N VAL A 221 0.81 -18.92 -3.77
CA VAL A 221 0.69 -17.54 -3.28
C VAL A 221 -0.40 -16.81 -4.06
N LEU A 222 -0.37 -16.88 -5.40
CA LEU A 222 -1.41 -16.25 -6.22
C LEU A 222 -2.80 -16.77 -5.89
N LYS A 223 -2.95 -18.09 -5.71
CA LYS A 223 -4.22 -18.69 -5.29
C LYS A 223 -4.70 -18.11 -3.96
N ALA A 224 -3.86 -18.12 -2.92
CA ALA A 224 -4.20 -17.56 -1.61
C ALA A 224 -4.55 -16.07 -1.67
N GLN A 225 -3.84 -15.29 -2.49
CA GLN A 225 -4.13 -13.88 -2.71
C GLN A 225 -5.55 -13.69 -3.27
N VAL A 226 -5.89 -14.42 -4.33
CA VAL A 226 -7.17 -14.25 -5.02
C VAL A 226 -8.35 -14.78 -4.21
N THR A 227 -8.21 -15.91 -3.53
CA THR A 227 -9.33 -16.57 -2.85
C THR A 227 -9.61 -16.02 -1.45
N THR A 228 -8.58 -15.52 -0.77
CA THR A 228 -8.67 -15.25 0.68
C THR A 228 -8.11 -13.88 1.05
N LEU A 229 -6.85 -13.60 0.70
CA LEU A 229 -6.16 -12.44 1.26
C LEU A 229 -6.60 -11.10 0.66
N ILE A 230 -6.84 -11.01 -0.66
CA ILE A 230 -7.43 -9.81 -1.27
C ILE A 230 -8.87 -9.59 -0.77
N PRO A 231 -9.76 -10.60 -0.74
CA PRO A 231 -11.07 -10.46 -0.10
C PRO A 231 -10.98 -9.93 1.34
N ASN A 232 -10.11 -10.50 2.18
CA ASN A 232 -9.91 -10.04 3.57
C ASN A 232 -9.37 -8.61 3.62
N TYR A 233 -8.45 -8.26 2.73
CA TYR A 233 -7.94 -6.89 2.64
C TYR A 233 -9.05 -5.89 2.30
N CYS A 234 -9.90 -6.21 1.32
CA CYS A 234 -11.03 -5.36 0.92
C CYS A 234 -12.13 -5.28 1.99
N HIS A 235 -12.44 -6.39 2.67
CA HIS A 235 -13.54 -6.46 3.63
C HIS A 235 -13.17 -6.05 5.04
N CYS A 236 -11.90 -6.20 5.43
CA CYS A 236 -11.40 -5.84 6.75
C CYS A 236 -10.53 -4.59 6.69
N TYR A 237 -9.35 -4.67 6.07
CA TYR A 237 -8.35 -3.60 6.19
C TYR A 237 -8.76 -2.29 5.52
N MET A 238 -9.32 -2.32 4.31
CA MET A 238 -9.83 -1.12 3.66
C MET A 238 -11.02 -0.52 4.43
N ARG A 239 -11.87 -1.34 5.06
CA ARG A 239 -12.98 -0.85 5.89
C ARG A 239 -12.51 -0.21 7.18
N MET A 240 -11.47 -0.75 7.81
CA MET A 240 -10.83 -0.15 8.97
C MET A 240 -10.19 1.20 8.61
N ARG A 241 -9.44 1.25 7.51
CA ARG A 241 -8.85 2.47 6.94
C ARG A 241 -9.90 3.55 6.69
N ASP A 242 -11.01 3.17 6.05
CA ASP A 242 -12.05 4.10 5.61
C ASP A 242 -13.06 4.40 6.73
N ALA A 243 -12.92 3.80 7.92
CA ALA A 243 -13.85 3.98 9.03
C ALA A 243 -14.20 5.44 9.34
N PRO A 244 -13.26 6.41 9.32
CA PRO A 244 -13.60 7.83 9.52
C PRO A 244 -14.64 8.38 8.54
N LEU A 245 -14.63 7.87 7.30
CA LEU A 245 -15.51 8.27 6.19
C LEU A 245 -16.89 7.58 6.23
N LEU A 246 -17.08 6.58 7.09
CA LEU A 246 -18.31 5.79 7.14
C LEU A 246 -19.33 6.42 8.09
N ALA A 247 -20.62 6.26 7.76
CA ALA A 247 -21.73 6.74 8.58
C ALA A 247 -22.05 5.81 9.77
N SER A 248 -21.67 4.53 9.68
CA SER A 248 -21.90 3.52 10.71
C SER A 248 -20.72 2.55 10.80
N PRO A 249 -20.55 1.86 11.94
CA PRO A 249 -19.50 0.86 12.11
C PRO A 249 -19.57 -0.23 11.02
N PRO A 250 -18.47 -0.53 10.32
CA PRO A 250 -18.46 -1.59 9.32
C PRO A 250 -18.49 -2.98 9.97
N VAL A 251 -19.14 -3.93 9.30
CA VAL A 251 -18.99 -5.35 9.64
C VAL A 251 -17.68 -5.86 9.02
N LEU A 252 -16.76 -6.26 9.87
CA LEU A 252 -15.47 -6.84 9.47
C LEU A 252 -15.63 -8.35 9.43
N LYS A 253 -15.65 -8.95 8.24
CA LYS A 253 -15.76 -10.40 8.06
C LYS A 253 -14.55 -10.92 7.29
N GLU A 254 -13.79 -11.80 7.93
CA GLU A 254 -12.75 -12.57 7.29
C GLU A 254 -13.35 -13.76 6.55
N VAL A 255 -12.86 -13.99 5.33
CA VAL A 255 -13.02 -15.21 4.56
C VAL A 255 -11.97 -16.19 5.09
N SER A 256 -12.40 -17.40 5.46
CA SER A 256 -11.48 -18.45 5.88
C SER A 256 -10.78 -19.08 4.67
N PHE A 257 -9.67 -19.78 4.90
CA PHE A 257 -9.00 -20.54 3.84
C PHE A 257 -9.81 -21.76 3.37
N ASP A 258 -10.80 -22.19 4.15
CA ASP A 258 -11.59 -23.40 3.92
C ASP A 258 -12.96 -23.12 3.27
N GLU A 259 -13.37 -21.86 3.18
CA GLU A 259 -14.64 -21.49 2.55
C GLU A 259 -14.57 -21.61 1.01
N ASP A 260 -15.53 -22.33 0.43
CA ASP A 260 -15.63 -22.54 -1.02
C ASP A 260 -15.74 -21.20 -1.76
N PRO A 261 -14.83 -20.89 -2.71
CA PRO A 261 -14.87 -19.66 -3.49
C PRO A 261 -16.17 -19.47 -4.31
N SER A 262 -16.99 -20.50 -4.47
CA SER A 262 -18.34 -20.41 -5.08
C SER A 262 -19.28 -19.44 -4.32
N ILE A 263 -19.08 -19.26 -3.02
CA ILE A 263 -19.90 -18.39 -2.15
C ILE A 263 -19.65 -16.89 -2.45
N LEU A 264 -18.44 -16.53 -2.89
CA LEU A 264 -18.03 -15.15 -3.17
C LEU A 264 -18.61 -14.58 -4.48
N ASN A 265 -19.09 -15.43 -5.40
CA ASN A 265 -19.76 -14.99 -6.63
C ASN A 265 -21.11 -14.30 -6.36
N SER A 266 -21.70 -14.48 -5.18
CA SER A 266 -22.92 -13.79 -4.76
C SER A 266 -22.72 -12.28 -4.54
N SER A 267 -21.52 -11.86 -4.13
CA SER A 267 -21.13 -10.45 -3.93
C SER A 267 -20.85 -9.74 -5.26
N ARG A 268 -20.24 -10.46 -6.21
CA ARG A 268 -19.98 -9.97 -7.58
C ARG A 268 -21.29 -9.77 -8.35
N GLY A 269 -22.27 -10.66 -8.15
CA GLY A 269 -23.63 -10.52 -8.70
C GLY A 269 -24.45 -9.36 -8.12
N ARG A 270 -24.05 -8.79 -6.96
CA ARG A 270 -24.70 -7.61 -6.36
C ARG A 270 -24.20 -6.28 -6.97
N LEU A 271 -22.96 -6.25 -7.47
CA LEU A 271 -22.42 -5.08 -8.19
C LEU A 271 -22.95 -4.99 -9.64
N GLU A 272 -23.19 -6.13 -10.27
CA GLU A 272 -23.75 -6.17 -11.63
C GLU A 272 -25.26 -5.90 -11.64
N ARG A 273 -26.05 -6.39 -10.66
CA ARG A 273 -27.49 -6.08 -10.56
C ARG A 273 -27.81 -4.60 -10.34
N LYS A 274 -26.95 -3.86 -9.63
CA LYS A 274 -27.09 -2.40 -9.47
C LYS A 274 -26.86 -1.61 -10.78
N LYS A 275 -26.27 -2.22 -11.82
CA LYS A 275 -26.10 -1.58 -13.14
C LYS A 275 -27.31 -1.80 -14.05
N GLU A 276 -28.12 -2.82 -13.81
CA GLU A 276 -29.36 -3.07 -14.55
C GLU A 276 -30.54 -2.26 -14.00
N GLU A 277 -30.54 -1.91 -12.72
CA GLU A 277 -31.56 -1.04 -12.11
C GLU A 277 -31.34 0.47 -12.38
N LEU A 278 -30.23 0.83 -13.04
CA LEU A 278 -29.86 2.21 -13.40
C LEU A 278 -29.79 2.42 -14.93
N ARG A 279 -30.43 1.54 -15.70
CA ARG A 279 -30.69 1.67 -17.14
C ARG A 279 -32.18 1.71 -17.39
#